data_AF-A0A3M1XL70-F1
#
_entry.id   AF-A0A3M1XL70-F1
#
_cell.length_a   1.000
_cell.length_b   1.000
_cell.length_c   1.000
_cell.angle_alpha   90.00
_cell.angle_beta   90.00
_cell.angle_gamma   90.00
#
_symmetry.space_group_name_H-M   'P 1'
#
loop_
_entity.id
_entity.type
_entity.pdbx_description
1 polymer ?
#
loop_
_entity_poly.entity_id
_entity_poly.type
_entity_poly.pdbx_seq_one_letter_code
_entity_poly.pdbx_strand_id
1 'polypeptide(L)'
;LAGAGFLLLTFLVAALLKTAQGSSTSALVITSSMMAPLVETAGYTSPLSLALLVMAVGGGAMTVSHANDSYFWVVSQFSGLSLRDAYRGFSLMTLIQGLTVLALSLLVYVIAV
;
A
#
# COMPACT_ATOMS: atom_id res chain seq x y z
N LEU A 1 8.93 -17.65 -1.48
CA LEU A 1 8.45 -16.29 -1.16
C LEU A 1 8.42 -16.11 0.36
N ALA A 2 9.57 -16.19 1.03
CA ALA A 2 9.68 -15.97 2.47
C ALA A 2 10.50 -14.71 2.73
N GLY A 3 10.35 -14.13 3.93
CA GLY A 3 11.01 -12.89 4.33
C GLY A 3 10.68 -11.68 3.44
N ALA A 4 11.67 -10.86 3.10
CA ALA A 4 11.47 -9.58 2.39
C ALA A 4 10.65 -9.71 1.08
N GLY A 5 10.75 -10.84 0.37
CA GLY A 5 9.96 -11.09 -0.83
C GLY A 5 8.46 -11.21 -0.58
N PHE A 6 8.07 -11.73 0.60
CA PHE A 6 6.67 -11.77 1.01
C PHE A 6 6.14 -10.37 1.31
N LEU A 7 6.93 -9.50 1.98
CA LEU A 7 6.57 -8.11 2.22
C LEU A 7 6.29 -7.34 0.93
N LEU A 8 7.18 -7.49 -0.06
CA LEU A 8 7.02 -6.88 -1.37
C LEU A 8 5.74 -7.37 -2.06
N LEU A 9 5.51 -8.69 -2.05
CA LEU A 9 4.31 -9.29 -2.63
C LEU A 9 3.04 -8.74 -1.97
N THR A 10 3.01 -8.69 -0.63
CA THR A 10 1.88 -8.15 0.14
C THR A 10 1.58 -6.69 -0.22
N PHE A 11 2.61 -5.85 -0.33
CA PHE A 11 2.45 -4.48 -0.79
C PHE A 11 1.86 -4.42 -2.20
N LEU A 12 2.40 -5.21 -3.14
CA LEU A 12 1.96 -5.21 -4.54
C LEU A 12 0.51 -5.67 -4.67
N VAL A 13 0.08 -6.69 -3.92
CA VAL A 13 -1.32 -7.13 -3.91
C VAL A 13 -2.24 -6.00 -3.42
N ALA A 14 -1.89 -5.33 -2.32
CA ALA A 14 -2.67 -4.20 -1.81
C ALA A 14 -2.73 -3.04 -2.82
N ALA A 15 -1.59 -2.69 -3.45
CA ALA A 15 -1.51 -1.64 -4.45
C ALA A 15 -2.33 -1.96 -5.71
N LEU A 16 -2.28 -3.21 -6.19
CA LEU A 16 -3.07 -3.66 -7.33
C LEU A 16 -4.57 -3.61 -7.03
N LEU A 17 -4.99 -4.15 -5.89
CA LEU A 17 -6.39 -4.11 -5.47
C LEU A 17 -6.88 -2.67 -5.33
N LYS A 18 -6.11 -1.82 -4.65
CA LYS A 18 -6.42 -0.40 -4.51
C LYS A 18 -6.55 0.29 -5.85
N THR A 19 -5.61 0.06 -6.75
CA THR A 19 -5.61 0.68 -8.08
C THR A 19 -6.79 0.20 -8.91
N ALA A 20 -7.22 -1.05 -8.79
CA ALA A 20 -8.36 -1.59 -9.53
C ALA A 20 -9.71 -1.11 -8.97
N GLN A 21 -9.89 -1.12 -7.65
CA GLN A 21 -11.20 -0.94 -7.00
C GLN A 21 -11.40 0.41 -6.31
N GLY A 22 -10.34 1.22 -6.14
CA GLY A 22 -10.40 2.57 -5.59
C GLY A 22 -10.46 2.66 -4.05
N SER A 23 -11.12 1.73 -3.34
CA SER A 23 -11.28 1.78 -1.88
C SER A 23 -10.03 1.29 -1.11
N SER A 24 -9.44 2.17 -0.29
CA SER A 24 -8.30 1.85 0.59
C SER A 24 -8.69 0.87 1.71
N THR A 25 -9.84 1.05 2.33
CA THR A 25 -10.29 0.19 3.44
C THR A 25 -10.58 -1.22 2.94
N SER A 26 -11.23 -1.34 1.79
CA SER A 26 -11.49 -2.64 1.16
C SER A 26 -10.19 -3.31 0.73
N ALA A 27 -9.22 -2.56 0.18
CA ALA A 27 -7.94 -3.12 -0.25
C ALA A 27 -7.13 -3.64 0.94
N LEU A 28 -7.15 -2.91 2.06
CA LEU A 28 -6.58 -3.31 3.34
C LEU A 28 -7.18 -4.64 3.82
N VAL A 29 -8.51 -4.71 3.95
CA VAL A 29 -9.21 -5.89 4.49
C VAL A 29 -9.00 -7.11 3.62
N ILE A 30 -9.13 -6.97 2.29
CA ILE A 30 -8.97 -8.09 1.36
C ILE A 30 -7.53 -8.61 1.42
N THR A 31 -6.53 -7.71 1.32
CA THR A 31 -5.12 -8.13 1.34
C THR A 31 -4.75 -8.77 2.67
N SER A 32 -5.12 -8.17 3.80
CA SER A 32 -4.79 -8.72 5.12
C SER A 32 -5.41 -10.10 5.32
N SER A 33 -6.68 -10.27 4.91
CA SER A 33 -7.39 -11.55 5.00
C SER A 33 -6.75 -12.62 4.11
N MET A 34 -6.31 -12.25 2.91
CA MET A 34 -5.62 -13.15 1.99
C MET A 34 -4.24 -13.58 2.50
N MET A 35 -3.48 -12.65 3.12
CA MET A 35 -2.12 -12.92 3.58
C MET A 35 -2.09 -13.61 4.95
N ALA A 36 -3.08 -13.39 5.81
CA ALA A 36 -3.16 -13.92 7.17
C ALA A 36 -2.74 -15.40 7.32
N PRO A 37 -3.26 -16.37 6.54
CA PRO A 37 -2.89 -17.78 6.69
C PRO A 37 -1.44 -18.10 6.27
N LEU A 38 -0.76 -17.18 5.57
CA LEU A 38 0.60 -17.37 5.07
C LEU A 38 1.66 -16.74 5.98
N VAL A 39 1.27 -15.84 6.89
CA VAL A 39 2.18 -15.00 7.70
C VAL A 39 3.21 -15.82 8.47
N GLU A 40 2.76 -16.81 9.25
CA GLU A 40 3.67 -17.65 10.05
C GLU A 40 4.61 -18.46 9.16
N THR A 41 4.08 -19.07 8.09
CA THR A 41 4.89 -19.86 7.14
C THR A 41 5.89 -19.01 6.36
N ALA A 42 5.63 -17.70 6.19
CA ALA A 42 6.52 -16.73 5.57
C ALA A 42 7.61 -16.20 6.53
N GLY A 43 7.60 -16.62 7.81
CA GLY A 43 8.60 -16.25 8.82
C GLY A 43 8.28 -14.98 9.62
N TYR A 44 7.05 -14.48 9.55
CA TYR A 44 6.63 -13.26 10.25
C TYR A 44 6.08 -13.60 11.64
N THR A 45 6.97 -13.89 12.59
CA THR A 45 6.60 -14.29 13.97
C THR A 45 6.91 -13.23 15.01
N SER A 46 7.80 -12.28 14.73
CA SER A 46 8.15 -11.20 15.66
C SER A 46 7.19 -10.01 15.54
N PRO A 47 6.91 -9.27 16.63
CA PRO A 47 6.08 -8.06 16.58
C PRO A 47 6.56 -7.03 15.56
N LEU A 48 7.88 -6.88 15.41
CA LEU A 48 8.47 -5.96 14.43
C LEU A 48 8.17 -6.42 12.99
N SER A 49 8.40 -7.69 12.67
CA SER A 49 8.13 -8.22 11.33
C SER A 49 6.64 -8.05 10.96
N LEU A 50 5.73 -8.32 11.91
CA LEU A 50 4.29 -8.14 11.72
C LEU A 50 3.93 -6.67 11.49
N ALA A 51 4.52 -5.74 12.25
CA ALA A 51 4.30 -4.31 12.06
C ALA A 51 4.73 -3.84 10.65
N LEU A 52 5.87 -4.33 10.15
CA LEU A 52 6.34 -4.04 8.80
C LEU A 52 5.42 -4.60 7.72
N LEU A 53 4.83 -5.78 7.96
CA LEU A 53 3.84 -6.37 7.06
C LEU A 53 2.56 -5.52 7.02
N VAL A 54 2.08 -5.04 8.17
CA VAL A 54 0.93 -4.12 8.25
C VAL A 54 1.23 -2.81 7.52
N MET A 55 2.44 -2.26 7.69
CA MET A 55 2.90 -1.08 6.94
C MET A 55 2.88 -1.32 5.43
N ALA A 56 3.32 -2.49 4.97
CA ALA A 56 3.30 -2.86 3.55
C ALA A 56 1.86 -2.89 3.00
N VAL A 57 0.91 -3.49 3.73
CA VAL A 57 -0.51 -3.48 3.32
C VAL A 57 -1.05 -2.04 3.28
N GLY A 58 -0.80 -1.24 4.32
CA GLY A 58 -1.27 0.14 4.40
C GLY A 58 -0.70 1.03 3.29
N GLY A 59 0.60 0.96 3.06
CA GLY A 59 1.27 1.69 1.98
C GLY A 59 0.73 1.30 0.61
N GLY A 60 0.56 0.00 0.35
CA GLY A 60 -0.02 -0.48 -0.90
C GLY A 60 -1.45 0.02 -1.09
N ALA A 61 -2.27 -0.06 -0.05
CA ALA A 61 -3.66 0.40 -0.08
C ALA A 61 -3.85 1.92 -0.25
N MET A 62 -2.76 2.71 -0.19
CA MET A 62 -2.77 4.15 -0.46
C MET A 62 -2.02 4.52 -1.75
N THR A 63 -1.60 3.53 -2.54
CA THR A 63 -0.82 3.74 -3.76
C THR A 63 -1.74 4.03 -4.95
N VAL A 64 -1.38 5.02 -5.76
CA VAL A 64 -2.02 5.37 -7.05
C VAL A 64 -3.53 5.62 -6.90
N SER A 65 -3.89 6.68 -6.19
CA SER A 65 -5.28 7.15 -6.15
C SER A 65 -5.63 7.88 -7.44
N HIS A 66 -6.70 7.45 -8.11
CA HIS A 66 -7.15 8.01 -9.39
C HIS A 66 -8.69 8.06 -9.46
N ALA A 67 -9.28 8.23 -10.65
CA ALA A 67 -10.70 8.49 -10.83
C ALA A 67 -11.66 7.45 -10.21
N ASN A 68 -11.20 6.22 -9.91
CA ASN A 68 -12.02 5.22 -9.21
C ASN A 68 -12.02 5.36 -7.69
N ASP A 69 -11.24 6.29 -7.13
CA ASP A 69 -11.11 6.53 -5.70
C ASP A 69 -11.84 7.82 -5.29
N SER A 70 -12.80 7.72 -4.37
CA SER A 70 -13.50 8.88 -3.82
C SER A 70 -12.56 9.91 -3.18
N TYR A 71 -11.43 9.47 -2.62
CA TYR A 71 -10.43 10.36 -2.03
C TYR A 71 -9.76 11.26 -3.09
N PHE A 72 -9.54 10.75 -4.31
CA PHE A 72 -9.03 11.56 -5.44
C PHE A 72 -9.99 12.70 -5.78
N TRP A 73 -11.29 12.43 -5.77
CA TRP A 73 -12.30 13.46 -6.05
C TRP A 73 -12.39 14.49 -4.94
N VAL A 74 -12.33 14.08 -3.67
CA VAL A 74 -12.31 15.03 -2.54
C VAL A 74 -11.12 15.99 -2.66
N VAL A 75 -9.91 15.46 -2.90
CA VAL A 75 -8.70 16.29 -2.98
C VAL A 75 -8.73 17.20 -4.20
N SER A 76 -9.07 16.68 -5.38
CA SER A 76 -9.08 17.47 -6.62
C SER A 76 -10.11 18.59 -6.58
N GLN A 77 -11.33 18.32 -6.11
CA GLN A 77 -12.43 19.29 -6.10
C GLN A 77 -12.21 20.37 -5.05
N PHE A 78 -11.84 20.01 -3.81
CA PHE A 78 -11.60 21.00 -2.76
C PHE A 78 -10.34 21.84 -3.00
N SER A 79 -9.39 21.33 -3.77
CA SER A 79 -8.19 22.08 -4.15
C SER A 79 -8.37 22.89 -5.45
N GLY A 80 -9.53 22.78 -6.12
CA GLY A 80 -9.79 23.46 -7.40
C GLY A 80 -8.86 23.01 -8.54
N LEU A 81 -8.32 21.78 -8.47
CA LEU A 81 -7.38 21.26 -9.46
C LEU A 81 -8.11 20.84 -10.73
N SER A 82 -7.50 21.12 -11.89
CA SER A 82 -7.92 20.46 -13.13
C SER A 82 -7.67 18.95 -13.03
N LEU A 83 -8.44 18.15 -13.77
CA LEU A 83 -8.26 16.69 -13.76
C LEU A 83 -6.82 16.29 -14.14
N ARG A 84 -6.23 17.00 -15.11
CA ARG A 84 -4.84 16.78 -15.55
C ARG A 84 -3.84 17.04 -14.43
N ASP A 85 -4.04 18.11 -13.65
CA ASP A 85 -3.17 18.47 -12.54
C ASP A 85 -3.38 17.55 -11.35
N ALA A 86 -4.61 17.07 -11.10
CA ALA A 86 -4.89 16.07 -10.08
C ALA A 86 -4.16 14.74 -10.38
N TYR A 87 -4.16 14.27 -11.63
CA TYR A 87 -3.39 13.09 -12.02
C TYR A 87 -1.88 13.30 -11.85
N ARG A 88 -1.35 14.45 -12.27
CA ARG A 88 0.09 14.73 -12.20
C ARG A 88 0.58 15.07 -10.79
N GLY A 89 -0.26 15.70 -9.98
CA GLY A 89 0.07 16.06 -8.61
C GLY A 89 -0.28 14.93 -7.66
N PHE A 90 -1.58 14.71 -7.47
CA PHE A 90 -2.09 13.85 -6.41
C PHE A 90 -1.89 12.34 -6.70
N SER A 91 -2.18 11.85 -7.91
CA SER A 91 -1.95 10.42 -8.22
C SER A 91 -0.46 10.06 -8.18
N LEU A 92 0.43 10.94 -8.66
CA LEU A 92 1.87 10.74 -8.54
C LEU A 92 2.36 10.85 -7.10
N MET A 93 1.83 11.78 -6.31
CA MET A 93 2.17 11.90 -4.88
C MET A 93 1.80 10.63 -4.11
N THR A 94 0.60 10.07 -4.35
CA THR A 94 0.17 8.83 -3.70
C THR A 94 0.99 7.61 -4.14
N LEU A 95 1.46 7.58 -5.38
CA LEU A 95 2.44 6.60 -5.84
C LEU A 95 3.77 6.73 -5.05
N ILE A 96 4.32 7.93 -4.96
CA ILE A 96 5.57 8.18 -4.23
C ILE A 96 5.42 7.84 -2.75
N GLN A 97 4.28 8.18 -2.13
CA GLN A 97 3.97 7.81 -0.76
C GLN A 97 4.02 6.30 -0.56
N GLY A 98 3.33 5.54 -1.42
CA GLY A 98 3.33 4.08 -1.38
C GLY A 98 4.74 3.49 -1.51
N LEU A 99 5.49 3.96 -2.51
CA LEU A 99 6.87 3.52 -2.72
C LEU A 99 7.80 3.87 -1.56
N THR A 100 7.59 5.02 -0.91
CA THR A 100 8.34 5.43 0.28
C THR A 100 8.08 4.49 1.44
N VAL A 101 6.82 4.13 1.69
CA VAL A 101 6.45 3.15 2.72
C VAL A 101 7.07 1.79 2.43
N LEU A 102 7.01 1.33 1.18
CA LEU A 102 7.63 0.07 0.76
C LEU A 102 9.15 0.08 1.00
N ALA A 103 9.83 1.12 0.53
CA ALA A 103 11.28 1.25 0.64
C ALA A 103 11.73 1.28 2.11
N LEU A 104 11.05 2.06 2.95
CA LEU A 104 11.35 2.11 4.39
C LEU A 104 11.04 0.78 5.08
N SER A 105 9.93 0.13 4.73
CA SER A 105 9.58 -1.18 5.31
C SER A 105 10.61 -2.25 4.96
N LEU A 106 11.07 -2.29 3.71
CA LEU A 106 12.12 -3.21 3.25
C LEU A 106 13.47 -2.89 3.90
N LEU A 107 13.82 -1.61 4.00
CA LEU A 107 15.07 -1.18 4.64
C LEU A 107 15.11 -1.63 6.11
N VAL A 108 14.05 -1.35 6.86
CA VAL A 108 13.96 -1.76 8.27
C VAL A 108 13.93 -3.29 8.39
N TYR A 109 13.23 -3.98 7.50
CA TYR A 109 13.22 -5.44 7.46
C TYR A 109 14.64 -6.01 7.32
N VAL A 110 15.42 -5.53 6.36
CA VAL A 110 16.79 -6.03 6.11
C VAL A 110 17.75 -5.74 7.25
N ILE A 111 17.54 -4.65 8.01
CA ILE A 111 18.45 -4.23 9.08
C ILE A 111 18.09 -4.88 10.43
N ALA A 112 16.80 -5.09 10.70
CA ALA A 112 16.30 -5.36 12.05
C ALA A 112 15.47 -6.64 12.20
N VAL A 113 15.23 -7.39 11.12
CA VAL A 113 14.50 -8.68 11.13
C VAL A 113 15.37 -9.77 10.53
#